data_AF-A0A5R9EM34-F1
#
_entry.id   AF-A0A5R9EM34-F1
#
_cell.length_a   1.000
_cell.length_b   1.000
_cell.length_c   1.000
_cell.angle_alpha   90.00
_cell.angle_beta   90.00
_cell.angle_gamma   90.00
#
_symmetry.space_group_name_H-M   'P 1'
#
loop_
_entity.id
_entity.type
_entity.pdbx_description
1 polymer ?
#
loop_
_entity_poly.entity_id
_entity_poly.type
_entity_poly.pdbx_seq_one_letter_code
_entity_poly.pdbx_strand_id
1 'polypeptide(L)'
;MASMKRNELIHRLLAECCEICETRTNLEVHHVRKLADLNRPGRRERPVWVHLMAMRRRKTLVICRHCHEDIHAGRPTAPLRK
;
A
#
# COMPACT_ATOMS: atom_id res chain seq x y z
N MET A 1 27.29 -9.09 8.78
CA MET A 1 26.36 -8.02 8.33
C MET A 1 25.18 -8.68 7.63
N ALA A 2 24.01 -8.72 8.29
CA ALA A 2 22.81 -9.34 7.72
C ALA A 2 22.39 -8.58 6.46
N SER A 3 22.22 -9.29 5.34
CA SER A 3 21.77 -8.72 4.08
C SER A 3 20.44 -7.98 4.29
N MET A 4 20.45 -6.65 4.18
CA MET A 4 19.28 -5.76 4.28
C MET A 4 18.15 -6.10 3.28
N LYS A 5 18.37 -7.04 2.36
CA LYS A 5 17.34 -7.53 1.42
C LYS A 5 16.37 -8.54 2.01
N ARG A 6 16.74 -9.28 3.07
CA ARG A 6 15.87 -10.37 3.58
C ARG A 6 14.66 -9.87 4.37
N ASN A 7 14.73 -8.67 4.95
CA ASN A 7 13.72 -8.15 5.89
C ASN A 7 13.11 -6.80 5.46
N GLU A 8 13.02 -6.53 4.15
CA GLU A 8 12.47 -5.27 3.61
C GLU A 8 11.05 -4.96 4.13
N LEU A 9 10.22 -5.98 4.36
CA LEU A 9 8.89 -5.78 4.95
C LEU A 9 8.97 -5.32 6.41
N ILE A 10 9.86 -5.93 7.21
CA ILE A 10 10.07 -5.57 8.60
C ILE A 10 10.61 -4.14 8.69
N HIS A 11 11.58 -3.77 7.84
CA HIS A 11 12.11 -2.40 7.80
C HIS A 11 11.05 -1.37 7.40
N ARG A 12 10.11 -1.70 6.51
CA ARG A 12 9.00 -0.80 6.14
C ARG A 12 7.94 -0.70 7.23
N LEU A 13 7.67 -1.79 7.96
CA LEU A 13 6.84 -1.72 9.16
C LEU A 13 7.49 -0.86 10.25
N LEU A 14 8.81 -1.01 10.45
CA LEU A 14 9.61 -0.17 11.35
C LEU A 14 9.72 1.29 10.89
N ALA A 15 9.42 1.59 9.62
CA ALA A 15 9.35 2.97 9.14
C ALA A 15 8.10 3.71 9.67
N GLU A 16 7.17 2.98 10.32
CA GLU A 16 6.02 3.50 11.06
C GLU A 16 5.24 4.57 10.29
N CYS A 17 5.07 4.43 8.98
CA CYS A 17 4.41 5.42 8.14
C CYS A 17 3.52 4.76 7.08
N CYS A 18 2.30 5.26 6.94
CA CYS A 18 1.38 4.86 5.89
C CYS A 18 1.92 5.32 4.53
N GLU A 19 2.10 4.39 3.60
CA GLU A 19 2.60 4.68 2.25
C GLU A 19 1.62 5.48 1.37
N ILE A 20 0.41 5.78 1.86
CA ILE A 20 -0.63 6.55 1.13
C ILE A 20 -0.88 7.94 1.74
N CYS A 21 -1.11 8.00 3.05
CA CYS A 21 -1.54 9.23 3.73
C CYS A 21 -0.58 9.68 4.85
N GLU A 22 0.58 9.04 4.95
CA GLU A 22 1.68 9.42 5.85
C GLU A 22 1.36 9.39 7.36
N THR A 23 0.18 8.92 7.76
CA THR A 23 -0.13 8.69 9.18
C THR A 23 0.76 7.60 9.76
N ARG A 24 1.11 7.74 11.04
CA ARG A 24 1.96 6.81 11.78
C ARG A 24 1.20 5.91 12.75
N THR A 25 -0.13 5.91 12.64
CA THR A 25 -1.02 5.23 13.60
C THR A 25 -1.71 4.04 12.95
N ASN A 26 -1.90 2.96 13.73
CA ASN A 26 -2.67 1.77 13.36
C ASN A 26 -2.28 1.20 11.98
N LEU A 27 -0.99 0.90 11.79
CA LEU A 27 -0.46 0.41 10.53
C LEU A 27 -0.66 -1.09 10.36
N GLU A 28 -1.09 -1.47 9.17
CA GLU A 28 -1.40 -2.83 8.74
C GLU A 28 -0.72 -3.10 7.38
N VAL A 29 -0.38 -4.36 7.12
CA VAL A 29 0.17 -4.77 5.83
C VAL A 29 -0.98 -5.19 4.92
N HIS A 30 -1.22 -4.40 3.88
CA HIS A 30 -2.10 -4.81 2.79
C HIS A 30 -1.32 -5.70 1.81
N HIS A 31 -1.76 -6.95 1.63
CA HIS A 31 -1.15 -7.91 0.71
C HIS A 31 -2.11 -8.32 -0.42
N VAL A 32 -1.61 -8.34 -1.65
CA VAL A 32 -2.34 -8.78 -2.83
C VAL A 32 -1.76 -10.05 -3.43
N ARG A 33 -2.63 -10.90 -4.01
CA ARG A 33 -2.24 -12.20 -4.58
C ARG A 33 -1.24 -12.05 -5.74
N LYS A 34 -1.58 -11.25 -6.75
CA LYS A 34 -0.72 -10.95 -7.92
C LYS A 34 -0.90 -9.50 -8.37
N LEU A 35 0.18 -8.89 -8.83
CA LEU A 35 0.17 -7.50 -9.33
C LEU A 35 -0.73 -7.32 -10.56
N ALA A 36 -0.89 -8.37 -11.36
CA ALA A 36 -1.79 -8.35 -12.52
C ALA A 36 -3.26 -8.11 -12.14
N ASP A 37 -3.69 -8.52 -10.93
CA ASP A 37 -5.08 -8.31 -10.46
C ASP A 37 -5.40 -6.85 -10.13
N LEU A 38 -4.37 -5.99 -10.05
CA LEU A 38 -4.54 -4.57 -9.78
C LEU A 38 -5.10 -3.81 -10.99
N ASN A 39 -4.92 -4.37 -12.20
CA ASN A 39 -5.46 -3.81 -13.43
C ASN A 39 -6.85 -4.40 -13.67
N ARG A 40 -7.87 -3.81 -13.05
CA ARG A 40 -9.26 -4.18 -13.33
C ARG A 40 -9.79 -3.39 -14.54
N PRO A 41 -10.12 -4.05 -15.67
CA PRO A 41 -10.74 -3.38 -16.80
C PRO A 41 -12.08 -2.77 -16.37
N GLY A 42 -12.33 -1.51 -16.74
CA GLY A 42 -13.58 -0.80 -16.43
C GLY A 42 -13.51 0.28 -15.34
N ARG A 43 -12.42 0.37 -14.55
CA ARG A 43 -12.17 1.58 -13.74
C ARG A 43 -11.49 2.66 -14.59
N ARG A 44 -12.16 3.81 -14.74
CA ARG A 44 -11.60 4.99 -15.44
C ARG A 44 -10.34 5.54 -14.74
N GLU A 45 -10.26 5.42 -13.42
CA GLU A 45 -9.14 5.96 -12.65
C GLU A 45 -8.55 4.88 -11.72
N ARG A 46 -7.23 4.69 -11.82
CA ARG A 46 -6.49 3.74 -10.98
C ARG A 46 -6.24 4.40 -9.61
N PRO A 47 -6.69 3.79 -8.50
CA PRO A 47 -6.42 4.32 -7.16
C PRO A 47 -4.92 4.51 -6.88
N VAL A 48 -4.58 5.40 -5.95
CA VAL A 48 -3.18 5.68 -5.56
C VAL A 48 -2.45 4.41 -5.12
N TRP A 49 -3.09 3.55 -4.32
CA TRP A 49 -2.49 2.31 -3.85
C TRP A 49 -2.12 1.35 -5.00
N VAL A 50 -2.92 1.33 -6.08
CA VAL A 50 -2.63 0.54 -7.29
C VAL A 50 -1.39 1.08 -8.00
N HIS A 51 -1.27 2.40 -8.14
CA HIS A 51 -0.10 3.04 -8.72
C HIS A 51 1.16 2.75 -7.90
N LEU A 52 1.09 2.88 -6.57
CA LEU A 52 2.22 2.61 -5.67
C LEU A 52 2.69 1.16 -5.76
N MET A 53 1.77 0.18 -5.70
CA MET A 53 2.13 -1.23 -5.84
C MET A 53 2.73 -1.55 -7.21
N ALA A 54 2.21 -0.95 -8.28
CA ALA A 54 2.72 -1.12 -9.64
C ALA A 54 4.12 -0.52 -9.82
N MET A 55 4.35 0.70 -9.33
CA MET A 55 5.66 1.37 -9.37
C MET A 55 6.70 0.61 -8.56
N ARG A 56 6.37 0.22 -7.33
CA ARG A 56 7.30 -0.50 -6.44
C ARG A 56 7.47 -1.97 -6.83
N ARG A 57 6.60 -2.51 -7.69
CA ARG A 57 6.52 -3.93 -8.06
C ARG A 57 6.47 -4.86 -6.84
N ARG A 58 5.76 -4.44 -5.78
CA ARG A 58 5.61 -5.19 -4.52
C ARG A 58 4.17 -5.60 -4.29
N LYS A 59 3.98 -6.82 -3.79
CA LYS A 59 2.66 -7.36 -3.41
C LYS A 59 2.16 -6.90 -2.04
N THR A 60 2.97 -6.12 -1.32
CA THR A 60 2.70 -5.65 0.04
C THR A 60 2.81 -4.14 0.11
N LEU A 61 1.88 -3.48 0.78
CA LEU A 61 1.90 -2.06 1.10
C LEU A 61 1.65 -1.87 2.59
N VAL A 62 2.43 -1.04 3.27
CA VAL A 62 2.20 -0.68 4.67
C VAL A 62 1.28 0.54 4.70
N ILE A 63 0.10 0.40 5.30
CA ILE A 63 -0.93 1.45 5.31
C ILE A 63 -1.64 1.50 6.65
N CYS A 64 -2.29 2.60 6.99
CA CYS A 64 -3.15 2.62 8.17
C CYS A 64 -4.45 1.84 7.95
N ARG A 65 -5.08 1.45 9.05
CA ARG A 65 -6.38 0.77 9.05
C ARG A 65 -7.43 1.48 8.22
N HIS A 66 -7.51 2.82 8.29
CA HIS A 66 -8.47 3.59 7.51
C HIS A 66 -8.28 3.41 5.99
N CYS A 67 -7.04 3.54 5.52
CA CYS A 67 -6.72 3.27 4.12
C CYS A 67 -6.93 1.79 3.77
N HIS A 68 -6.69 0.86 4.70
CA HIS A 68 -6.93 -0.56 4.47
C HIS A 68 -8.42 -0.85 4.24
N GLU A 69 -9.29 -0.28 5.08
CA GLU A 69 -10.74 -0.37 4.93
C GLU A 69 -11.23 0.26 3.62
N ASP A 70 -10.67 1.41 3.21
CA ASP A 70 -11.02 2.05 1.93
C ASP A 70 -10.65 1.21 0.72
N ILE A 71 -9.49 0.53 0.76
CA ILE A 71 -9.09 -0.40 -0.31
C ILE A 71 -10.09 -1.57 -0.40
N HIS A 72 -10.46 -2.16 0.73
CA HIS A 72 -11.45 -3.26 0.75
C HIS A 72 -12.84 -2.82 0.33
N ALA A 73 -13.26 -1.62 0.73
CA ALA A 73 -14.53 -1.02 0.32
C ALA A 73 -14.53 -0.52 -1.14
N GLY A 74 -13.38 -0.52 -1.81
CA GLY A 74 -13.24 0.01 -3.17
C GLY A 74 -13.38 1.53 -3.25
N ARG A 75 -13.25 2.25 -2.15
CA ARG A 75 -13.29 3.72 -2.12
C ARG A 75 -11.99 4.31 -2.69
N PRO A 76 -12.02 5.53 -3.22
CA PRO A 76 -10.81 6.21 -3.65
C PRO A 76 -9.94 6.53 -2.43
N THR A 77 -8.75 5.93 -2.35
CA THR A 77 -7.71 6.35 -1.42
C THR A 77 -7.08 7.62 -1.98
N ALA A 78 -7.66 8.77 -1.71
CA ALA A 78 -7.01 10.05 -2.00
C ALA A 78 -5.80 10.20 -1.07
N PRO A 79 -4.65 10.72 -1.54
CA PRO A 79 -3.66 11.21 -0.61
C PRO A 79 -4.33 12.40 0.11
N LEU A 80 -4.35 12.39 1.43
CA LEU A 80 -4.62 13.60 2.20
C LEU A 80 -3.48 14.58 1.89
N ARG A 81 -3.60 15.35 0.81
CA ARG A 81 -2.75 16.51 0.55
C ARG A 81 -3.04 17.51 1.68
N LYS A 82 -2.05 17.74 2.54
CA LYS A 82 -1.94 19.00 3.28
C LYS A 82 -1.14 19.98 2.45
#